data_AF-A0A2P7BK49-F1
#
_entry.id   AF-A0A2P7BK49-F1
#
_cell.length_a   1.000
_cell.length_b   1.000
_cell.length_c   1.000
_cell.angle_alpha   90.00
_cell.angle_beta   90.00
_cell.angle_gamma   90.00
#
_symmetry.space_group_name_H-M   'P 1'
#
loop_
_entity.id
_entity.type
_entity.pdbx_description
1 polymer ?
#
loop_
_entity_poly.entity_id
_entity_poly.type
_entity_poly.pdbx_seq_one_letter_code
_entity_poly.pdbx_strand_id
1 'polypeptide(L)' 'MQPDYADYARELGLELVDPEAFPVKREPYCGRFRYIRANGRPVSRQHAERMASLVIPPAWTEVFCCDSESGHI' A
#
# COMPACT_ATOMS: atom_id res chain seq x y z
N MET A 1 -6.36 -27.31 17.29
CA MET A 1 -5.88 -25.93 17.38
C MET A 1 -6.41 -25.24 16.14
N GLN A 2 -7.18 -24.16 16.27
CA GLN A 2 -7.65 -23.43 15.09
C GLN A 2 -6.42 -22.75 14.47
N PRO A 3 -6.18 -22.87 13.15
CA PRO A 3 -5.03 -22.23 12.52
C PRO A 3 -5.08 -20.71 12.74
N ASP A 4 -3.91 -20.11 12.93
CA ASP A 4 -3.79 -18.66 13.06
C ASP A 4 -4.08 -18.00 11.70
N TYR A 5 -4.54 -16.75 11.69
CA TYR A 5 -4.73 -15.99 10.46
C TYR A 5 -3.44 -15.88 9.64
N ALA A 6 -2.29 -15.89 10.32
CA ALA A 6 -0.98 -15.93 9.67
C ALA A 6 -0.74 -17.22 8.87
N ASP A 7 -1.27 -18.36 9.34
CA ASP A 7 -1.14 -19.63 8.64
C ASP A 7 -1.99 -19.64 7.37
N TYR A 8 -3.24 -19.17 7.46
CA TYR A 8 -4.12 -19.02 6.31
C TYR A 8 -3.58 -18.05 5.26
N ALA A 9 -3.05 -16.89 5.69
CA ALA A 9 -2.43 -15.93 4.79
C ALA A 9 -1.27 -16.58 4.03
N ARG A 10 -0.39 -17.29 4.75
CA ARG A 10 0.77 -17.96 4.17
C ARG A 10 0.39 -19.06 3.17
N GLU A 11 -0.65 -19.84 3.46
CA GLU A 11 -1.20 -20.86 2.53
C GLU A 11 -1.72 -20.24 1.22
N LEU A 12 -2.24 -19.01 1.27
CA LEU A 12 -2.73 -18.26 0.11
C LEU A 12 -1.64 -17.43 -0.59
N GLY A 13 -0.39 -17.49 -0.12
CA GLY A 13 0.71 -16.66 -0.63
C GLY A 13 0.61 -15.19 -0.24
N LEU A 14 -0.15 -14.87 0.82
CA LEU A 14 -0.29 -13.55 1.39
C LEU A 14 0.65 -13.37 2.59
N GLU A 15 0.97 -12.11 2.88
CA GLU A 15 1.73 -11.69 4.03
C GLU A 15 0.87 -10.77 4.89
N LEU A 16 0.64 -11.12 6.16
CA LEU A 16 0.02 -10.19 7.10
C LEU A 16 0.99 -9.04 7.38
N VAL A 17 0.56 -7.82 7.12
CA VAL A 17 1.37 -6.60 7.24
C VAL A 17 0.70 -5.62 8.20
N ASP A 18 1.52 -4.83 8.89
CA ASP A 18 1.03 -3.77 9.75
C ASP A 18 0.70 -2.51 8.92
N PRO A 19 -0.56 -2.04 8.90
CA PRO A 19 -0.93 -0.80 8.21
C PRO A 19 -0.23 0.44 8.74
N GLU A 20 0.20 0.47 10.01
CA GLU A 20 0.96 1.58 10.57
C GLU A 20 2.38 1.68 9.98
N ALA A 21 2.89 0.58 9.43
CA ALA A 21 4.22 0.49 8.83
C ALA A 21 4.24 0.74 7.31
N PHE A 22 3.12 1.13 6.70
CA PHE A 22 3.02 1.32 5.25
C PHE A 22 4.00 2.39 4.73
N PRO A 23 4.97 2.03 3.86
CA PRO A 23 6.13 2.89 3.59
C PRO A 23 5.90 3.95 2.51
N VAL A 24 4.75 3.93 1.84
CA VAL A 24 4.44 4.81 0.71
C VAL A 24 3.28 5.73 1.07
N LYS A 25 3.49 7.03 0.95
CA LYS A 25 2.46 8.06 1.15
C LYS A 25 1.92 8.52 -0.21
N ARG A 26 0.60 8.68 -0.30
CA ARG A 26 -0.07 9.41 -1.39
C ARG A 26 -0.22 10.87 -1.00
N GLU A 27 0.15 11.77 -1.89
CA GLU A 27 -0.03 13.21 -1.66
C GLU A 27 -0.43 13.97 -2.92
N PRO A 28 -1.10 15.14 -2.78
CA PRO A 28 -1.43 16.00 -3.91
C PRO A 28 -0.18 16.50 -4.65
N TYR A 29 -0.23 16.49 -5.99
CA TYR A 29 0.83 16.98 -6.84
C TYR A 29 0.28 17.47 -8.18
N CYS A 30 0.44 18.76 -8.48
CA CYS A 30 0.04 19.39 -9.74
C CYS A 30 -1.40 19.05 -10.19
N GLY A 31 -2.37 19.10 -9.27
CA GLY A 31 -3.79 18.79 -9.56
C GLY A 31 -4.11 17.30 -9.70
N ARG A 32 -3.14 16.43 -9.39
CA ARG A 32 -3.28 14.97 -9.32
C ARG A 32 -2.70 14.47 -7.99
N PHE A 33 -2.41 13.18 -7.91
CA PHE A 33 -1.69 12.57 -6.79
C PHE A 33 -0.37 11.98 -7.25
N ARG A 34 0.63 11.98 -6.36
CA ARG A 34 1.87 11.20 -6.51
C ARG A 34 2.06 10.29 -5.30
N TYR A 35 2.88 9.25 -5.49
CA TYR A 35 3.24 8.28 -4.46
C TYR A 35 4.72 8.40 -4.15
N ILE A 36 5.03 8.64 -2.88
CA ILE A 36 6.38 8.91 -2.38
C ILE A 36 6.73 7.97 -1.24
N ARG A 37 7.98 7.52 -1.22
CA ARG A 37 8.53 6.70 -0.12
C ARG A 37 8.90 7.58 1.07
N ALA A 38 9.06 6.96 2.24
CA ALA A 38 9.52 7.62 3.46
C ALA A 38 10.85 8.40 3.30
N ASN A 39 11.71 8.02 2.35
CA ASN A 39 12.96 8.73 2.04
C ASN A 39 12.77 9.92 1.08
N GLY A 40 11.54 10.30 0.75
CA GLY A 40 11.18 11.41 -0.15
C GLY A 40 11.32 11.10 -1.64
N ARG A 41 11.79 9.90 -2.02
CA ARG A 41 11.91 9.51 -3.42
C ARG A 41 10.56 9.03 -3.98
N PRO A 42 10.25 9.33 -5.25
CA PRO A 42 9.07 8.79 -5.91
C PRO A 42 9.17 7.26 -6.03
N VAL A 43 8.02 6.58 -6.00
CA VAL A 43 7.95 5.14 -6.33
C VAL A 43 8.21 4.92 -7.84
N SER A 44 8.48 3.68 -8.23
CA SER A 44 8.59 3.33 -9.65
C SER A 44 7.27 3.58 -10.38
N ARG A 45 7.33 3.80 -11.70
CA ARG A 45 6.13 3.99 -12.52
C ARG A 45 5.14 2.82 -12.38
N GLN A 46 5.65 1.59 -12.39
CA GLN A 46 4.85 0.38 -12.24
C GLN A 46 4.10 0.35 -10.89
N HIS A 47 4.78 0.69 -9.78
CA HIS A 47 4.13 0.79 -8.48
C HIS A 47 3.10 1.92 -8.42
N ALA A 48 3.39 3.08 -9.02
CA ALA A 48 2.43 4.18 -9.07
C ALA A 48 1.14 3.80 -9.85
N GLU A 49 1.29 3.07 -10.96
CA GLU A 49 0.15 2.56 -11.75
C GLU A 49 -0.67 1.54 -10.94
N ARG A 50 -0.02 0.61 -10.23
CA ARG A 50 -0.69 -0.34 -9.31
C ARG A 50 -1.43 0.38 -8.18
N MET A 51 -0.85 1.40 -7.57
CA MET A 51 -1.50 2.15 -6.50
C MET A 51 -2.67 3.00 -7.03
N ALA A 52 -2.55 3.55 -8.24
CA ALA A 52 -3.65 4.28 -8.87
C ALA A 52 -4.87 3.39 -9.18
N SER A 53 -4.68 2.09 -9.42
CA SER A 53 -5.79 1.16 -9.67
C SER A 53 -6.61 0.83 -8.42
N LEU A 54 -6.15 1.22 -7.22
CA LEU A 54 -6.91 1.08 -5.97
C LEU A 54 -8.10 2.05 -5.88
N VAL A 55 -8.22 3.02 -6.80
CA VAL A 55 -9.33 3.99 -6.87
C VAL A 55 -9.59 4.68 -5.52
N ILE A 56 -8.50 5.08 -4.85
CA ILE A 56 -8.56 5.70 -3.53
C ILE A 56 -9.30 7.06 -3.64
N PRO A 57 -10.37 7.29 -2.85
CA PRO A 57 -11.17 8.51 -2.96
C PRO A 57 -10.32 9.79 -2.88
N PRO A 58 -10.60 10.81 -3.70
CA PRO A 58 -9.84 12.05 -3.69
C PRO A 58 -10.03 12.87 -2.39
N ALA A 59 -11.09 12.60 -1.63
CA ALA A 59 -11.36 13.26 -0.35
C ALA A 59 -10.44 12.79 0.80
N TRP A 60 -9.69 11.69 0.64
CA TRP A 60 -8.80 11.18 1.68
C TRP A 60 -7.47 11.93 1.68
N THR A 61 -7.15 12.52 2.83
CA THR A 61 -6.00 13.42 3.02
C THR A 61 -4.76 12.73 3.58
N GLU A 62 -4.94 11.65 4.35
CA GLU A 62 -3.86 10.86 4.93
C GLU A 62 -3.96 9.43 4.43
N VAL A 63 -3.15 9.12 3.42
CA VAL A 63 -3.20 7.84 2.72
C VAL A 63 -1.80 7.26 2.67
N PHE A 64 -1.66 6.09 3.28
CA PHE A 64 -0.47 5.25 3.21
C PHE A 64 -0.82 3.96 2.48
N CYS A 65 0.12 3.44 1.70
CA CYS A 65 -0.06 2.25 0.87
C CYS A 65 1.04 1.24 1.19
N CYS A 66 0.65 -0.04 1.24
CA CYS A 66 1.60 -1.14 1.28
C CYS A 66 2.40 -1.20 -0.04
N ASP A 67 3.71 -1.45 0.04
CA ASP A 67 4.55 -1.63 -1.15
C ASP A 67 4.57 -3.08 -1.64
N SER A 68 4.15 -4.04 -0.80
CA SER A 68 4.02 -5.44 -1.17
C SER A 68 2.79 -5.66 -2.07
N GLU A 69 2.90 -6.61 -2.99
CA GLU A 69 1.77 -7.06 -3.83
C GLU A 69 0.91 -8.12 -3.12
N SER A 70 1.49 -8.83 -2.15
CA SER A 70 0.84 -9.89 -1.37
C SER A 70 0.46 -9.47 0.06
N GLY A 71 0.63 -8.18 0.39
CA GLY A 71 0.29 -7.66 1.72
C GLY A 71 -1.22 -7.70 2.00
N HIS A 72 -1.58 -8.16 3.19
CA HIS A 72 -2.95 -8.21 3.71
C HIS A 72 -3.01 -7.70 5.14
N ILE A 73 -4.13 -7.08 5.53
CA ILE A 73 -4.37 -6.52 6.87
C ILE A 73 -5.51 -7.25 7.58
#